data_AF-A0A077PP84-F1
#
_entry.id   AF-A0A077PP84-F1
#
_cell.length_a   1.000
_cell.length_b   1.000
_cell.length_c   1.000
_cell.angle_alpha   90.00
_cell.angle_beta   90.00
_cell.angle_gamma   90.00
#
_symmetry.space_group_name_H-M   'P 1'
#
loop_
_entity.id
_entity.type
_entity.pdbx_description
1 polymer ?
#
loop_
_entity_poly.entity_id
_entity_poly.type
_entity_poly.pdbx_seq_one_letter_code
_entity_poly.pdbx_strand_id
1 'polypeptide(L)'
;MAITKITKDLDEETFFKTGGIIEFEVDAIDIDSTGTGFEEVSGIKENLYTGFEIKPPDIISGVEESYYIHKDDGLWTRIIHSVYIKKGKIIYAKLSNGRYRATCHLKF
;
A
#
# COMPACT_ATOMS: atom_id res chain seq x y z
N MET A 1 8.01 9.07 -7.03
CA MET A 1 6.81 8.62 -6.31
C MET A 1 5.68 9.56 -6.64
N ALA A 2 4.67 9.10 -7.36
CA ALA A 2 3.49 9.90 -7.67
C ALA A 2 2.28 9.04 -7.34
N ILE A 3 1.73 9.18 -6.14
CA ILE A 3 0.50 8.50 -5.75
C ILE A 3 -0.69 9.44 -5.94
N THR A 4 -1.81 8.91 -6.43
CA THR A 4 -3.05 9.68 -6.61
C THR A 4 -4.17 9.03 -5.84
N LYS A 5 -4.80 9.74 -4.91
CA LYS A 5 -5.95 9.20 -4.19
C LYS A 5 -7.15 9.05 -5.14
N ILE A 6 -7.77 7.87 -5.12
CA ILE A 6 -8.97 7.55 -5.91
C ILE A 6 -10.23 7.79 -5.06
N THR A 7 -10.20 7.40 -3.78
CA THR A 7 -11.34 7.56 -2.86
C THR A 7 -11.61 9.04 -2.55
N LYS A 8 -12.85 9.48 -2.75
CA LYS A 8 -13.26 10.88 -2.53
C LYS A 8 -13.85 11.13 -1.15
N ASP A 9 -14.55 10.14 -0.59
CA ASP A 9 -15.40 10.32 0.60
C ASP A 9 -14.68 9.99 1.93
N LEU A 10 -13.42 9.57 1.86
CA LEU A 10 -12.57 9.30 3.01
C LEU A 10 -11.22 9.98 2.81
N ASP A 11 -10.89 10.89 3.72
CA ASP A 11 -9.55 11.47 3.78
C ASP A 11 -8.58 10.58 4.59
N GLU A 12 -7.31 10.84 4.40
CA GLU A 12 -6.21 10.09 4.97
C GLU A 12 -6.15 10.21 6.50
N GLU A 13 -6.47 11.39 7.05
CA GLU A 13 -6.48 11.62 8.49
C GLU A 13 -7.60 10.83 9.17
N THR A 14 -8.80 10.86 8.60
CA THR A 14 -9.94 10.06 9.04
C THR A 14 -9.62 8.59 8.93
N PHE A 15 -9.08 8.13 7.80
CA PHE A 15 -8.65 6.74 7.61
C PHE A 15 -7.70 6.28 8.72
N PHE A 16 -6.68 7.07 9.09
CA PHE A 16 -5.75 6.72 10.18
C PHE A 16 -6.41 6.64 11.55
N LYS A 17 -7.47 7.43 11.79
CA LYS A 17 -8.16 7.51 13.09
C LYS A 17 -9.28 6.49 13.25
N THR A 18 -10.01 6.16 12.19
CA THR A 18 -11.23 5.33 12.28
C THR A 18 -11.11 4.01 11.54
N GLY A 19 -10.05 3.82 10.75
CA GLY A 19 -9.91 2.67 9.87
C GLY A 19 -10.73 2.81 8.60
N GLY A 20 -11.02 1.67 7.96
CA GLY A 20 -11.82 1.61 6.74
C GLY A 20 -11.01 1.22 5.51
N ILE A 21 -11.45 1.70 4.34
CA ILE A 21 -10.88 1.37 3.04
C ILE A 21 -10.61 2.65 2.28
N ILE A 22 -9.36 2.83 1.84
CA ILE A 22 -8.94 3.94 0.99
C ILE A 22 -8.17 3.39 -0.21
N GLU A 23 -8.39 3.97 -1.38
CA GLU A 23 -7.79 3.52 -2.63
C GLU A 23 -6.88 4.59 -3.22
N PHE A 24 -5.73 4.14 -3.72
CA PHE A 24 -4.75 4.97 -4.42
C PHE A 24 -4.42 4.37 -5.77
N GLU A 25 -4.07 5.22 -6.73
CA GLU A 25 -3.39 4.84 -7.96
C GLU A 25 -1.89 5.09 -7.78
N VAL A 26 -1.10 4.02 -7.88
CA VAL A 26 0.35 4.02 -7.60
C VAL A 26 1.15 3.47 -8.78
N ASP A 27 2.41 3.84 -8.88
CA ASP A 27 3.33 3.28 -9.87
C ASP A 27 3.96 1.97 -9.35
N ALA A 28 4.47 1.13 -10.26
CA ALA A 28 5.14 -0.11 -9.87
C ALA A 28 6.30 0.12 -8.89
N ILE A 29 7.02 1.23 -9.05
CA ILE A 29 8.13 1.63 -8.18
C ILE A 29 7.71 1.94 -6.74
N ASP A 30 6.43 2.31 -6.54
CA ASP A 30 5.86 2.56 -5.21
C ASP A 30 5.45 1.24 -4.52
N ILE A 31 5.35 0.14 -5.28
CA ILE A 31 5.05 -1.21 -4.78
C ILE A 31 6.35 -1.98 -4.49
N ASP A 32 7.29 -1.94 -5.43
CA ASP A 32 8.60 -2.60 -5.34
C ASP A 32 9.65 -1.67 -5.97
N SER A 33 10.73 -1.41 -5.25
CA SER A 33 11.81 -0.52 -5.69
C SER A 33 12.55 -1.01 -6.95
N THR A 34 12.37 -2.27 -7.34
CA THR A 34 12.89 -2.84 -8.59
C THR A 34 11.98 -2.59 -9.81
N GLY A 35 10.78 -2.03 -9.61
CA GLY A 35 9.79 -1.79 -10.65
C GLY A 35 8.82 -2.95 -10.80
N THR A 36 8.69 -3.53 -12.00
CA THR A 36 7.69 -4.56 -12.31
C THR A 36 8.16 -6.00 -12.03
N GLY A 37 9.25 -6.19 -11.30
CA GLY A 37 9.84 -7.53 -11.06
C GLY A 37 8.88 -8.50 -10.38
N PHE A 38 8.00 -8.01 -9.52
CA PHE A 38 6.98 -8.81 -8.84
C PHE A 38 5.92 -9.39 -9.78
N GLU A 39 5.73 -8.84 -10.98
CA GLU A 39 4.69 -9.30 -11.92
C GLU A 39 4.92 -10.75 -12.39
N GLU A 40 6.17 -11.23 -12.35
CA GLU A 40 6.54 -12.58 -12.78
C GLU A 40 6.51 -13.62 -11.65
N VAL A 41 6.26 -13.19 -10.40
CA VAL A 41 6.19 -14.09 -9.25
C VAL A 41 4.93 -14.95 -9.36
N SER A 42 5.10 -16.28 -9.23
CA SER A 42 3.98 -17.21 -9.20
C SER A 42 3.01 -16.87 -8.05
N GLY A 43 1.71 -16.81 -8.35
CA GLY A 43 0.69 -16.32 -7.42
C GLY A 43 0.40 -14.82 -7.51
N ILE A 44 1.37 -13.97 -7.88
CA ILE A 44 1.12 -12.57 -8.25
C ILE A 44 0.69 -12.48 -9.70
N LYS A 45 1.43 -13.14 -10.60
CA LYS A 45 1.16 -13.14 -12.05
C LYS A 45 -0.28 -13.54 -12.38
N GLU A 46 -0.79 -14.58 -11.70
CA GLU A 46 -2.13 -15.11 -11.88
C GLU A 46 -3.22 -14.16 -11.36
N ASN A 47 -2.86 -13.28 -10.41
CA ASN A 47 -3.78 -12.35 -9.77
C ASN A 47 -3.46 -10.88 -10.09
N LEU A 48 -2.63 -10.63 -11.11
CA LEU A 48 -2.11 -9.30 -11.41
C LEU A 48 -3.22 -8.26 -11.63
N TYR A 49 -4.33 -8.68 -12.24
CA TYR A 49 -5.49 -7.84 -12.54
C TYR A 49 -6.67 -8.02 -11.57
N THR A 50 -6.65 -9.05 -10.74
CA THR A 50 -7.75 -9.38 -9.81
C THR A 50 -7.45 -8.96 -8.38
N GLY A 51 -6.18 -8.86 -8.00
CA GLY A 51 -5.75 -8.44 -6.67
C GLY A 51 -4.66 -9.34 -6.11
N PHE A 52 -3.48 -8.79 -5.81
CA PHE A 52 -2.40 -9.46 -5.10
C PHE A 52 -1.95 -8.65 -3.89
N GLU A 53 -1.29 -9.31 -2.93
CA GLU A 53 -0.74 -8.66 -1.74
C GLU A 53 0.77 -8.94 -1.70
N ILE A 54 1.56 -7.89 -1.54
CA ILE A 54 2.97 -8.02 -1.19
C ILE A 54 3.06 -7.71 0.30
N LYS A 55 3.31 -8.77 1.09
CA LYS A 55 3.52 -8.61 2.52
C LYS A 55 4.80 -7.81 2.74
N PRO A 56 4.80 -6.83 3.65
CA PRO A 56 6.02 -6.18 4.03
C PRO A 56 6.96 -7.21 4.68
N PRO A 57 8.28 -6.97 4.64
CA PRO A 57 9.22 -7.75 5.45
C PRO A 57 8.80 -7.67 6.94
N ASP A 58 8.97 -8.77 7.68
CA ASP A 58 8.55 -8.93 9.09
C ASP A 58 9.11 -7.86 10.05
N ILE A 59 10.09 -7.07 9.59
CA ILE A 59 10.76 -5.97 10.28
C ILE A 59 9.80 -4.83 10.68
N ILE A 60 8.64 -4.66 10.00
CA ILE A 60 7.61 -3.67 10.38
C ILE A 60 6.92 -3.99 11.74
N SER A 61 7.32 -5.06 12.43
CA SER A 61 6.85 -5.39 13.78
C SER A 61 7.56 -4.66 14.93
N GLY A 62 8.66 -3.93 14.66
CA GLY A 62 9.46 -3.24 15.68
C GLY A 62 8.92 -1.86 16.06
N VAL A 63 8.58 -1.67 17.34
CA VAL A 63 8.10 -0.39 17.90
C VAL A 63 9.13 0.75 17.74
N GLU A 64 10.43 0.46 17.70
CA GLU A 64 11.50 1.46 17.60
C GLU A 64 11.70 2.03 16.19
N GLU A 65 11.39 1.28 15.12
CA GLU A 65 11.56 1.73 13.74
C GLU A 65 10.39 2.58 13.22
N SER A 66 9.22 2.47 13.88
CA SER A 66 8.05 3.33 13.61
C SER A 66 8.38 4.82 13.74
N TYR A 67 9.29 5.18 14.66
CA TYR A 67 9.68 6.57 14.92
C TYR A 67 10.51 7.19 13.79
N TYR A 68 11.26 6.38 13.02
CA TYR A 68 12.10 6.86 11.93
C TYR A 68 11.31 7.04 10.62
N ILE A 69 10.26 6.26 10.41
CA ILE A 69 9.38 6.36 9.21
C ILE A 69 8.53 7.64 9.24
N HIS A 70 8.27 8.21 10.42
CA HIS A 70 7.35 9.34 10.55
C HIS A 70 7.94 10.72 10.25
N LYS A 71 9.27 10.85 10.11
CA LYS A 71 9.91 12.18 10.10
C LYS A 71 10.23 12.76 8.72
N ASP A 72 10.27 11.93 7.67
CA ASP A 72 10.56 12.39 6.30
C ASP A 72 9.84 11.59 5.20
N ASP A 73 9.09 10.54 5.53
CA ASP A 73 8.51 9.68 4.49
C ASP A 73 7.19 10.23 3.94
N GLY A 74 7.08 10.20 2.61
CA GLY A 74 5.90 10.63 1.88
C GLY A 74 4.63 9.89 2.32
N LEU A 75 3.47 10.46 1.97
CA LEU A 75 2.14 9.95 2.34
C LEU A 75 2.00 8.42 2.15
N TRP A 76 2.57 7.89 1.07
CA TRP A 76 2.48 6.47 0.75
C TRP A 76 3.10 5.56 1.82
N THR A 77 4.30 5.90 2.30
CA THR A 77 4.97 5.12 3.34
C THR A 77 4.17 5.13 4.65
N ARG A 78 3.56 6.27 4.99
CA ARG A 78 2.67 6.38 6.16
C ARG A 78 1.44 5.46 6.03
N ILE A 79 0.87 5.33 4.84
CA ILE A 79 -0.24 4.40 4.56
C ILE A 79 0.22 2.95 4.77
N ILE A 80 1.31 2.54 4.10
CA ILE A 80 1.89 1.18 4.22
C ILE A 80 2.11 0.83 5.69
N HIS A 81 2.82 1.68 6.42
CA HIS A 81 3.15 1.44 7.80
C HIS A 81 1.90 1.32 8.68
N SER A 82 0.97 2.27 8.56
CA SER A 82 -0.25 2.27 9.37
C SER A 82 -1.12 1.04 9.11
N VAL A 83 -1.25 0.65 7.84
CA VAL A 83 -2.02 -0.53 7.43
C VAL A 83 -1.42 -1.80 8.04
N TYR A 84 -0.12 -2.02 7.86
CA TYR A 84 0.48 -3.28 8.29
C TYR A 84 0.70 -3.38 9.81
N ILE A 85 1.07 -2.29 10.50
CA ILE A 85 1.23 -2.33 11.97
C ILE A 85 -0.10 -2.62 12.69
N LYS A 86 -1.22 -2.21 12.11
CA LYS A 86 -2.58 -2.51 12.60
C LYS A 86 -3.16 -3.81 12.03
N LYS A 87 -2.32 -4.69 11.47
CA LYS A 87 -2.73 -5.99 10.88
C LYS A 87 -3.80 -5.84 9.78
N GLY A 88 -3.79 -4.70 9.11
CA GLY A 88 -4.49 -4.46 7.86
C GLY A 88 -3.76 -5.12 6.70
N LYS A 89 -4.20 -4.81 5.48
CA LYS A 89 -3.58 -5.30 4.24
C LYS A 89 -3.75 -4.33 3.10
N ILE A 90 -2.84 -4.37 2.14
CA ILE A 90 -2.95 -3.63 0.88
C ILE A 90 -3.07 -4.62 -0.27
N ILE A 91 -4.13 -4.46 -1.06
CA ILE A 91 -4.38 -5.29 -2.24
C ILE A 91 -4.10 -4.44 -3.47
N TYR A 92 -3.20 -4.92 -4.33
CA TYR A 92 -2.80 -4.27 -5.56
C TYR A 92 -3.45 -4.95 -6.76
N ALA A 93 -3.98 -4.17 -7.70
CA ALA A 93 -4.46 -4.67 -8.98
C ALA A 93 -3.99 -3.76 -10.11
N LYS A 94 -3.37 -4.34 -11.14
CA LYS A 94 -2.90 -3.61 -12.32
C LYS A 94 -4.08 -3.07 -13.10
N LEU A 95 -3.99 -1.80 -13.48
CA LEU A 95 -4.97 -1.08 -14.28
C LEU A 95 -4.55 -1.08 -15.75
N SER A 96 -5.49 -0.80 -16.64
CA SER A 96 -5.25 -0.75 -18.10
C SER A 96 -4.25 0.33 -18.53
N ASN A 97 -4.03 1.35 -17.69
CA ASN A 97 -3.05 2.41 -17.91
C ASN A 97 -1.62 2.03 -17.47
N GLY A 98 -1.41 0.79 -17.02
CA GLY A 98 -0.11 0.30 -16.54
C GLY A 98 0.23 0.68 -15.10
N ARG A 99 -0.60 1.50 -14.45
CA ARG A 99 -0.51 1.81 -13.01
C ARG A 99 -1.26 0.75 -12.20
N TYR A 100 -1.24 0.90 -10.89
CA TYR A 100 -1.82 -0.05 -9.96
C TYR A 100 -2.85 0.65 -9.07
N ARG A 101 -4.01 0.03 -8.90
CA ARG A 101 -4.91 0.35 -7.81
C ARG A 101 -4.40 -0.34 -6.56
N ALA A 102 -4.15 0.43 -5.51
CA ALA A 102 -3.84 -0.07 -4.18
C ALA A 102 -5.04 0.17 -3.26
N THR A 103 -5.74 -0.90 -2.91
CA THR A 103 -6.87 -0.89 -1.96
C THR A 103 -6.34 -1.18 -0.56
N CYS A 104 -6.30 -0.16 0.27
CA CYS A 104 -5.71 -0.19 1.60
C CYS A 104 -6.79 -0.43 2.65
N HIS A 105 -6.71 -1.54 3.37
CA HIS A 105 -7.64 -1.90 4.43
C HIS A 105 -7.01 -1.68 5.79
N LEU A 106 -7.51 -0.70 6.54
CA LEU A 106 -7.10 -0.47 7.91
C LEU A 106 -8.15 -1.03 8.86
N LYS A 107 -7.72 -1.93 9.76
CA LYS A 107 -8.54 -2.42 10.86
C LYS A 107 -8.30 -1.54 12.07
N PHE A 108 -9.38 -1.21 12.77
CA PHE A 108 -9.35 -0.48 14.03
C PHE A 108 -9.81 -1.39 15.16
#